data_AF-A0A257JCU9-F1
#
_entry.id   AF-A0A257JCU9-F1
#
_cell.length_a   1.000
_cell.length_b   1.000
_cell.length_c   1.000
_cell.angle_alpha   90.00
_cell.angle_beta   90.00
_cell.angle_gamma   90.00
#
_symmetry.space_group_name_H-M   'P 1'
#
loop_
_entity.id
_entity.type
_entity.pdbx_description
1 polymer ?
#
loop_
_entity_poly.entity_id
_entity_poly.type
_entity_poly.pdbx_seq_one_letter_code
_entity_poly.pdbx_strand_id
1 'polypeptide(L)'
;MSYQSHIQSIEALKADKGGTWDGINPESVARMRLQNQFRTGIDIARYTAKIMREDMAAYDADAANYTQSLGCWHGFIAQQKMISIKKHFGTTKRKYLYLSGWMVAALRSDFGPLPDQSMHEKTSVPALIEELYTFLRQADSRELNLLFRDLDAARAKGDAAKEAEAQSKIDNFQTHV
;
A
#
# COMPACT_ATOMS: atom_id res chain seq x y z
N MET A 1 14.42 3.65 0.95
CA MET A 1 15.57 2.94 0.35
C MET A 1 15.21 2.69 -1.10
N SER A 2 16.11 2.98 -2.04
CA SER A 2 15.90 2.66 -3.46
C SER A 2 15.93 1.15 -3.67
N TYR A 3 15.43 0.69 -4.81
CA TYR A 3 15.51 -0.72 -5.19
C TYR A 3 16.95 -1.26 -5.12
N GLN A 4 17.90 -0.53 -5.69
CA GLN A 4 19.30 -0.94 -5.69
C GLN A 4 19.88 -1.06 -4.27
N SER A 5 19.53 -0.14 -3.37
CA SER A 5 19.99 -0.21 -1.98
C SER A 5 19.47 -1.45 -1.24
N HIS A 6 18.26 -1.91 -1.58
CA HIS A 6 17.74 -3.17 -1.05
C HIS A 6 18.55 -4.37 -1.56
N ILE A 7 18.88 -4.42 -2.85
CA ILE A 7 19.71 -5.48 -3.44
C ILE A 7 21.07 -5.55 -2.74
N GLN A 8 21.76 -4.41 -2.67
CA GLN A 8 23.08 -4.29 -2.03
C GLN A 8 23.05 -4.74 -0.56
N SER A 9 22.00 -4.39 0.18
CA SER A 9 21.86 -4.82 1.58
C SER A 9 21.75 -6.34 1.73
N ILE A 10 21.14 -7.02 0.76
CA ILE A 10 21.01 -8.48 0.77
C ILE A 10 22.27 -9.16 0.25
N GLU A 11 22.95 -8.57 -0.74
CA GLU A 11 24.26 -9.05 -1.19
C GLU A 11 25.28 -9.04 -0.05
N ALA A 12 25.36 -7.94 0.70
CA ALA A 12 26.22 -7.83 1.87
C ALA A 12 25.87 -8.88 2.94
N LEU A 13 24.58 -9.08 3.21
CA LEU A 13 24.12 -10.10 4.15
C LEU A 13 24.45 -11.53 3.67
N LYS A 14 24.28 -11.82 2.37
CA LYS A 14 24.59 -13.11 1.77
C LYS A 14 26.09 -13.41 1.88
N ALA A 15 26.95 -12.42 1.63
CA ALA A 15 28.40 -12.55 1.75
C ALA A 15 28.83 -12.90 3.19
N ASP A 16 28.21 -12.26 4.21
CA ASP A 16 28.45 -12.55 5.63
C ASP A 16 28.10 -14.00 6.03
N LYS A 17 27.23 -14.68 5.29
CA LYS A 17 26.85 -16.08 5.55
C LYS A 17 27.77 -17.12 4.92
N GLY A 18 28.87 -16.70 4.29
CA GLY A 18 29.98 -17.58 3.93
C GLY A 18 29.59 -18.75 3.01
N GLY A 19 28.72 -18.51 2.02
CA GLY A 19 28.28 -19.51 1.03
C GLY A 19 27.06 -20.35 1.45
N THR A 20 26.66 -20.34 2.72
CA THR A 20 25.48 -21.11 3.17
C THR A 20 24.16 -20.62 2.56
N TRP A 21 24.14 -19.42 1.98
CA TRP A 21 22.97 -18.76 1.39
C TRP A 21 23.05 -18.64 -0.14
N ASP A 22 23.90 -19.44 -0.80
CA ASP A 22 24.16 -19.31 -2.25
C ASP A 22 22.90 -19.46 -3.12
N GLY A 23 21.92 -20.24 -2.69
CA GLY A 23 20.62 -20.39 -3.38
C GLY A 23 19.69 -19.17 -3.28
N ILE A 24 20.03 -18.16 -2.47
CA ILE A 24 19.21 -16.94 -2.34
C ILE A 24 19.59 -15.93 -3.42
N ASN A 25 18.59 -15.48 -4.18
CA ASN A 25 18.71 -14.37 -5.12
C ASN A 25 18.43 -13.03 -4.39
N PRO A 26 19.44 -12.14 -4.27
CA PRO A 26 19.28 -10.85 -3.59
C PRO A 26 18.20 -9.94 -4.20
N GLU A 27 18.08 -9.96 -5.53
CA GLU A 27 17.10 -9.16 -6.25
C GLU A 27 15.67 -9.62 -5.98
N SER A 28 15.42 -10.93 -5.98
CA SER A 28 14.11 -11.48 -5.61
C SER A 28 13.69 -11.07 -4.20
N VAL A 29 14.63 -11.10 -3.23
CA VAL A 29 14.36 -10.65 -1.86
C VAL A 29 14.08 -9.14 -1.80
N ALA A 30 14.81 -8.34 -2.57
CA ALA A 30 14.57 -6.89 -2.66
C ALA A 30 13.17 -6.58 -3.20
N ARG A 31 12.73 -7.29 -4.24
CA ARG A 31 11.36 -7.17 -4.79
C ARG A 31 10.30 -7.51 -3.74
N MET A 32 10.45 -8.63 -3.03
CA MET A 32 9.53 -9.02 -1.96
C MET A 32 9.46 -7.99 -0.83
N ARG A 33 10.59 -7.36 -0.47
CA ARG A 33 10.64 -6.29 0.54
C ARG A 33 9.91 -5.04 0.07
N LEU A 34 10.14 -4.62 -1.18
CA LEU A 34 9.46 -3.47 -1.77
C LEU A 34 7.96 -3.71 -1.94
N GLN A 35 7.54 -4.93 -2.24
CA GLN A 35 6.12 -5.32 -2.31
C GLN A 35 5.44 -5.37 -0.93
N ASN A 36 6.20 -5.29 0.15
CA ASN A 36 5.70 -5.31 1.53
C ASN A 36 6.33 -4.17 2.36
N GLN A 37 6.16 -2.93 1.90
CA GLN A 37 6.72 -1.74 2.55
C GLN A 37 6.20 -1.55 3.98
N PHE A 38 4.91 -1.84 4.20
CA PHE A 38 4.28 -1.78 5.51
C PHE A 38 4.20 -3.18 6.13
N ARG A 39 5.10 -3.45 7.08
CA ARG A 39 5.20 -4.79 7.72
C ARG A 39 4.17 -4.99 8.82
N THR A 40 3.75 -3.91 9.47
CA THR A 40 2.79 -3.95 10.57
C THR A 40 1.73 -2.86 10.42
N GLY A 41 0.58 -3.05 11.08
CA GLY A 41 -0.44 -2.00 11.16
C GLY A 41 0.04 -0.74 11.87
N ILE A 42 1.05 -0.84 12.75
CA ILE A 42 1.65 0.33 13.41
C ILE A 42 2.47 1.16 12.43
N ASP A 43 3.15 0.53 11.46
CA ASP A 43 3.86 1.27 10.42
C ASP A 43 2.89 2.08 9.55
N ILE A 44 1.75 1.48 9.22
CA ILE A 44 0.65 2.14 8.50
C ILE A 44 0.11 3.30 9.33
N ALA A 45 -0.22 3.07 10.60
CA ALA A 45 -0.78 4.09 11.48
C ALA A 45 0.15 5.30 11.63
N ARG A 46 1.47 5.07 11.80
CA ARG A 46 2.46 6.16 11.86
C ARG A 46 2.54 6.92 10.54
N TYR A 47 2.56 6.20 9.42
CA TYR A 47 2.64 6.79 8.08
C TYR A 47 1.43 7.66 7.76
N THR A 48 0.21 7.13 7.94
CA THR A 48 -1.03 7.84 7.59
C THR A 48 -1.36 8.96 8.59
N ALA A 49 -0.98 8.82 9.87
CA ALA A 49 -1.10 9.91 10.84
C ALA A 49 -0.27 11.13 10.45
N LYS A 50 0.94 10.92 9.91
CA LYS A 50 1.78 12.01 9.39
C LYS A 50 1.09 12.72 8.22
N ILE A 51 0.56 11.97 7.25
CA ILE A 51 -0.18 12.53 6.10
C ILE A 51 -1.37 13.38 6.56
N MET A 52 -2.15 12.87 7.51
CA MET A 52 -3.30 13.60 8.04
C MET A 52 -2.88 14.94 8.68
N ARG A 53 -1.77 14.95 9.44
CA ARG A 53 -1.25 16.20 10.03
C ARG A 53 -0.76 17.19 8.97
N GLU A 54 -0.11 16.70 7.92
CA GLU A 54 0.31 17.54 6.79
C GLU A 54 -0.89 18.16 6.06
N ASP A 55 -1.94 17.37 5.81
CA ASP A 55 -3.15 17.85 5.15
C ASP A 55 -3.98 18.81 6.03
N MET A 56 -4.00 18.60 7.35
CA MET A 56 -4.58 19.57 8.30
C MET A 56 -3.88 20.93 8.21
N ALA A 57 -2.54 20.93 8.25
CA ALA A 57 -1.78 22.18 8.12
C ALA A 57 -1.98 22.85 6.74
N ALA A 58 -2.14 22.06 5.69
CA ALA A 58 -2.43 22.58 4.36
C ALA A 58 -3.83 23.23 4.28
N TYR A 59 -4.82 22.68 4.97
CA TYR A 59 -6.16 23.27 5.09
C TYR A 59 -6.17 24.54 5.93
N ASP A 60 -5.43 24.55 7.06
CA ASP A 60 -5.29 25.75 7.91
C ASP A 60 -4.68 26.93 7.14
N ALA A 61 -3.73 26.65 6.24
CA ALA A 61 -3.12 27.66 5.38
C ALA A 61 -4.04 28.12 4.23
N ASP A 62 -4.86 27.22 3.69
CA ASP A 62 -5.81 27.50 2.61
C ASP A 62 -6.94 26.46 2.59
N ALA A 63 -8.16 26.92 2.86
CA ALA A 63 -9.34 26.07 2.97
C ALA A 63 -9.73 25.34 1.67
N ALA A 64 -9.21 25.76 0.51
CA ALA A 64 -9.36 25.02 -0.74
C ALA A 64 -8.63 23.66 -0.71
N ASN A 65 -7.69 23.46 0.21
CA ASN A 65 -6.93 22.22 0.39
C ASN A 65 -7.63 21.21 1.32
N TYR A 66 -8.96 21.13 1.27
CA TYR A 66 -9.73 20.15 2.02
C TYR A 66 -9.46 18.71 1.55
N THR A 67 -9.97 17.75 2.29
CA THR A 67 -9.80 16.32 2.02
C THR A 67 -11.13 15.62 1.87
N GLN A 68 -11.14 14.46 1.23
CA GLN A 68 -12.37 13.72 0.94
C GLN A 68 -12.22 12.23 1.20
N SER A 69 -13.33 11.60 1.57
CA SER A 69 -13.41 10.16 1.74
C SER A 69 -14.78 9.64 1.31
N LEU A 70 -14.85 8.32 1.18
CA LEU A 70 -16.08 7.57 0.98
C LEU A 70 -15.99 6.36 1.90
N GLY A 71 -17.13 5.98 2.47
CA GLY A 71 -17.26 4.77 3.28
C GLY A 71 -16.89 3.54 2.47
N CYS A 72 -16.07 2.64 3.05
CA CYS A 72 -15.81 1.32 2.46
C CYS A 72 -16.16 0.23 3.48
N TRP A 73 -17.13 -0.62 3.15
CA TRP A 73 -17.60 -1.70 4.02
C TRP A 73 -16.79 -3.00 3.88
N HIS A 74 -15.87 -3.08 2.92
CA HIS A 74 -15.00 -4.24 2.69
C HIS A 74 -13.67 -3.84 2.03
N GLY A 75 -12.62 -4.62 2.27
CA GLY A 75 -11.27 -4.35 1.76
C GLY A 75 -11.20 -4.25 0.24
N PHE A 76 -11.92 -5.12 -0.46
CA PHE A 76 -12.03 -5.05 -1.92
C PHE A 76 -12.63 -3.72 -2.42
N ILE A 77 -13.62 -3.15 -1.72
CA ILE A 77 -14.22 -1.86 -2.10
C ILE A 77 -13.21 -0.73 -1.91
N ALA A 78 -12.47 -0.74 -0.80
CA ALA A 78 -11.38 0.22 -0.59
C ALA A 78 -10.27 0.10 -1.63
N GLN A 79 -9.92 -1.14 -2.00
CA GLN A 79 -8.93 -1.42 -3.04
C GLN A 79 -9.32 -0.80 -4.37
N GLN A 80 -10.53 -1.09 -4.85
CA GLN A 80 -11.01 -0.59 -6.14
C GLN A 80 -11.14 0.94 -6.13
N LYS A 81 -11.56 1.52 -5.00
CA LYS A 81 -11.58 2.97 -4.81
C LYS A 81 -10.19 3.58 -4.99
N MET A 82 -9.17 3.06 -4.31
CA MET A 82 -7.81 3.62 -4.40
C MET A 82 -7.16 3.40 -5.77
N ILE A 83 -7.40 2.25 -6.41
CA ILE A 83 -6.98 1.99 -7.79
C ILE A 83 -7.62 3.00 -8.75
N SER A 84 -8.93 3.21 -8.65
CA SER A 84 -9.67 4.19 -9.46
C SER A 84 -9.13 5.61 -9.25
N ILE A 85 -8.87 6.01 -8.00
CA ILE A 85 -8.31 7.31 -7.68
C ILE A 85 -6.96 7.53 -8.37
N LYS A 86 -6.04 6.56 -8.27
CA LYS A 86 -4.74 6.68 -8.93
C LYS A 86 -4.85 6.69 -10.44
N LYS A 87 -5.72 5.85 -11.02
CA LYS A 87 -5.96 5.80 -12.46
C LYS A 87 -6.43 7.14 -13.03
N HIS A 88 -7.36 7.82 -12.34
CA HIS A 88 -8.02 9.01 -12.88
C HIS A 88 -7.44 10.34 -12.40
N PHE A 89 -6.83 10.37 -11.22
CA PHE A 89 -6.28 11.60 -10.63
C PHE A 89 -4.76 11.58 -10.45
N GLY A 90 -4.10 10.45 -10.72
CA GLY A 90 -2.64 10.29 -10.63
C GLY A 90 -2.05 10.37 -9.21
N THR A 91 -2.86 10.68 -8.18
CA THR A 91 -2.37 10.83 -6.81
C THR A 91 -3.42 10.51 -5.75
N THR A 92 -2.98 9.89 -4.65
CA THR A 92 -3.79 9.62 -3.45
C THR A 92 -3.86 10.80 -2.47
N LYS A 93 -3.06 11.87 -2.68
CA LYS A 93 -3.00 13.05 -1.81
C LYS A 93 -4.39 13.64 -1.54
N ARG A 94 -4.76 13.78 -0.26
CA ARG A 94 -6.06 14.27 0.26
C ARG A 94 -7.28 13.38 -0.01
N LYS A 95 -7.07 12.11 -0.39
CA LYS A 95 -8.14 11.11 -0.50
C LYS A 95 -7.95 10.04 0.57
N TYR A 96 -8.94 9.91 1.44
CA TYR A 96 -8.91 8.99 2.58
C TYR A 96 -9.95 7.89 2.46
N LEU A 97 -9.78 6.83 3.25
CA LEU A 97 -10.83 5.86 3.54
C LEU A 97 -11.65 6.30 4.74
N TYR A 98 -12.94 5.99 4.74
CA TYR A 98 -13.81 6.15 5.89
C TYR A 98 -14.38 4.79 6.30
N LEU A 99 -14.29 4.48 7.59
CA LEU A 99 -14.87 3.29 8.18
C LEU A 99 -16.15 3.68 8.91
N SER A 100 -17.28 3.29 8.34
CA SER A 100 -18.61 3.61 8.90
C SER A 100 -19.04 2.55 9.90
N GLY A 101 -19.28 2.94 11.16
CA GLY A 101 -19.86 2.06 12.18
C GLY A 101 -21.21 1.50 11.77
N TRP A 102 -22.05 2.32 11.12
CA TRP A 102 -23.32 1.90 10.53
C TRP A 102 -23.15 0.75 9.52
N MET A 103 -22.18 0.86 8.59
CA MET A 103 -21.95 -0.22 7.62
C MET A 103 -21.36 -1.48 8.26
N VAL A 104 -20.58 -1.33 9.34
CA VAL A 104 -20.12 -2.48 10.13
C VAL A 104 -21.34 -3.20 10.74
N ALA A 105 -22.23 -2.47 11.41
CA ALA A 105 -23.44 -3.06 11.99
C ALA A 105 -24.33 -3.74 10.92
N ALA A 106 -24.52 -3.08 9.78
CA ALA A 106 -25.41 -3.56 8.74
C ALA A 106 -24.87 -4.75 7.92
N LEU A 107 -23.54 -4.87 7.76
CA LEU A 107 -22.95 -5.79 6.77
C LEU A 107 -21.85 -6.71 7.31
N ARG A 108 -21.30 -6.44 8.50
CA ARG A 108 -20.05 -7.09 8.97
C ARG A 108 -20.20 -7.85 10.27
N SER A 109 -21.39 -7.86 10.87
CA SER A 109 -21.64 -8.62 12.08
C SER A 109 -21.90 -10.10 11.78
N ASP A 110 -21.36 -10.98 12.60
CA ASP A 110 -21.68 -12.42 12.58
C ASP A 110 -23.17 -12.70 12.86
N PHE A 111 -23.87 -11.75 13.48
CA PHE A 111 -25.33 -11.80 13.71
C PHE A 111 -26.17 -11.45 12.47
N GLY A 112 -25.53 -11.11 11.35
CA GLY A 112 -26.19 -10.54 10.18
C GLY A 112 -26.51 -9.05 10.36
N PRO A 113 -27.42 -8.48 9.55
CA PRO A 113 -27.71 -7.05 9.59
C PRO A 113 -28.30 -6.59 10.93
N LEU A 114 -27.64 -5.63 11.57
CA LEU A 114 -28.08 -4.99 12.82
C LEU A 114 -28.31 -3.48 12.61
N PRO A 115 -29.18 -2.84 13.42
CA PRO A 115 -29.24 -1.38 13.47
C PRO A 115 -27.98 -0.80 14.10
N ASP A 116 -27.70 0.47 13.81
CA ASP A 116 -26.54 1.21 14.29
C ASP A 116 -26.68 1.61 15.77
N GLN A 117 -26.59 0.61 16.64
CA GLN A 117 -26.75 0.73 18.09
C GLN A 117 -25.63 0.00 18.85
N SER A 118 -24.48 -0.21 18.18
CA SER A 118 -23.30 -0.86 18.75
C SER A 118 -23.55 -2.26 19.34
N MET A 119 -24.49 -3.02 18.77
CA MET A 119 -24.86 -4.37 19.25
C MET A 119 -24.04 -5.50 18.62
N HIS A 120 -23.32 -5.24 17.53
CA HIS A 120 -22.42 -6.21 16.91
C HIS A 120 -21.20 -6.48 17.78
N GLU A 121 -20.54 -7.61 17.55
CA GLU A 121 -19.27 -7.95 18.16
C GLU A 121 -18.23 -6.86 17.87
N LYS A 122 -17.66 -6.26 18.92
CA LYS A 122 -16.77 -5.10 18.77
C LYS A 122 -15.52 -5.37 17.93
N THR A 123 -15.17 -6.63 17.73
CA THR A 123 -14.03 -7.09 16.90
C THR A 123 -14.25 -6.86 15.41
N SER A 124 -15.49 -6.71 14.91
CA SER A 124 -15.74 -6.47 13.48
C SER A 124 -15.16 -5.13 13.02
N VAL A 125 -15.07 -4.13 13.92
CA VAL A 125 -14.49 -2.82 13.61
C VAL A 125 -12.98 -2.91 13.32
N PRO A 126 -12.10 -3.38 14.25
CA PRO A 126 -10.68 -3.53 13.95
C PRO A 126 -10.40 -4.59 12.88
N ALA A 127 -11.21 -5.65 12.78
CA ALA A 127 -11.07 -6.63 11.70
C ALA A 127 -11.26 -5.99 10.32
N LEU A 128 -12.25 -5.10 10.17
CA LEU A 128 -12.41 -4.33 8.93
C LEU A 128 -11.20 -3.43 8.67
N ILE A 129 -10.67 -2.72 9.67
CA ILE A 129 -9.46 -1.89 9.49
C ILE A 129 -8.30 -2.71 8.92
N GLU A 130 -8.02 -3.87 9.51
CA GLU A 130 -6.97 -4.77 9.07
C GLU A 130 -7.22 -5.30 7.65
N GLU A 131 -8.46 -5.68 7.33
CA GLU A 131 -8.87 -6.12 6.00
C GLU A 131 -8.67 -5.02 4.95
N LEU A 132 -9.11 -3.78 5.23
CA LEU A 132 -8.93 -2.64 4.31
C LEU A 132 -7.45 -2.50 3.93
N TYR A 133 -6.58 -2.43 4.92
CA TYR A 133 -5.15 -2.25 4.66
C TYR A 133 -4.46 -3.48 4.06
N THR A 134 -4.95 -4.69 4.35
CA THR A 134 -4.49 -5.91 3.68
C THR A 134 -4.73 -5.84 2.18
N PHE A 135 -5.92 -5.41 1.76
CA PHE A 135 -6.24 -5.27 0.34
C PHE A 135 -5.47 -4.13 -0.34
N LEU A 136 -5.22 -3.00 0.33
CA LEU A 136 -4.39 -1.91 -0.21
C LEU A 136 -2.94 -2.34 -0.39
N ARG A 137 -2.35 -3.00 0.61
CA ARG A 137 -0.99 -3.56 0.53
C ARG A 137 -0.87 -4.58 -0.59
N GLN A 138 -1.91 -5.39 -0.82
CA GLN A 138 -1.91 -6.32 -1.93
C GLN A 138 -2.02 -5.64 -3.29
N ALA A 139 -2.72 -4.50 -3.39
CA ALA A 139 -2.73 -3.70 -4.61
C ALA A 139 -1.32 -3.14 -4.90
N ASP A 140 -0.60 -2.67 -3.89
CA ASP A 140 0.81 -2.25 -4.05
C ASP A 140 1.70 -3.39 -4.55
N SER A 141 1.62 -4.54 -3.89
CA SER A 141 2.39 -5.74 -4.27
C SER A 141 2.15 -6.11 -5.74
N ARG A 142 0.88 -6.09 -6.17
CA ARG A 142 0.50 -6.41 -7.56
C ARG A 142 1.07 -5.40 -8.56
N GLU A 143 0.89 -4.10 -8.32
CA GLU A 143 1.40 -3.07 -9.24
C GLU A 143 2.92 -3.06 -9.32
N LEU A 144 3.62 -3.18 -8.19
CA LEU A 144 5.07 -3.32 -8.17
C LEU A 144 5.53 -4.57 -8.91
N ASN A 145 4.81 -5.69 -8.78
CA ASN A 145 5.13 -6.90 -9.54
C ASN A 145 5.01 -6.70 -11.06
N LEU A 146 4.03 -5.94 -11.53
CA LEU A 146 3.92 -5.59 -12.95
C LEU A 146 5.12 -4.75 -13.41
N LEU A 147 5.53 -3.76 -12.61
CA LEU A 147 6.71 -2.95 -12.91
C LEU A 147 8.01 -3.77 -12.94
N PHE A 148 8.18 -4.75 -12.04
CA PHE A 148 9.33 -5.65 -12.07
C PHE A 148 9.33 -6.55 -13.32
N ARG A 149 8.15 -7.00 -13.77
CA ARG A 149 8.03 -7.76 -15.03
C ARG A 149 8.39 -6.90 -16.24
N ASP A 150 7.99 -5.63 -16.24
CA ASP A 150 8.36 -4.68 -17.29
C ASP A 150 9.87 -4.42 -17.30
N LEU A 151 10.47 -4.28 -16.12
CA LEU A 151 11.93 -4.15 -15.94
C LEU A 151 12.68 -5.37 -16.51
N ASP A 152 12.24 -6.58 -16.17
CA ASP A 152 12.83 -7.83 -16.70
C ASP A 152 12.68 -7.93 -18.21
N ALA A 153 11.51 -7.57 -18.75
CA ALA A 153 11.26 -7.58 -20.18
C ALA A 153 12.11 -6.56 -20.94
N ALA A 154 12.40 -5.39 -20.35
CA ALA A 154 13.29 -4.39 -20.91
C ALA A 154 14.74 -4.89 -20.94
N ARG A 155 15.23 -5.45 -19.83
CA ARG A 155 16.56 -6.04 -19.71
C ARG A 155 16.79 -7.17 -20.70
N ALA A 156 15.83 -8.08 -20.85
CA ALA A 156 15.90 -9.18 -21.79
C ALA A 156 16.00 -8.72 -23.27
N LYS A 157 15.55 -7.50 -23.57
CA LYS A 157 15.64 -6.89 -24.90
C LYS A 157 16.83 -5.94 -25.07
N GLY A 158 17.60 -5.67 -24.00
CA GLY A 158 18.64 -4.65 -24.00
C GLY A 158 18.11 -3.22 -24.21
N ASP A 159 16.84 -2.96 -23.87
CA ASP A 159 16.19 -1.66 -24.03
C ASP A 159 16.48 -0.76 -22.82
N ALA A 160 17.65 -0.09 -22.86
CA ALA A 160 18.13 0.74 -21.76
C ALA A 160 17.17 1.89 -21.39
N ALA A 161 16.44 2.43 -22.36
CA ALA A 161 15.47 3.50 -22.11
C ALA A 161 14.28 2.99 -21.28
N LYS A 162 13.71 1.84 -21.65
CA LYS A 162 12.60 1.24 -20.89
C LYS A 162 13.04 0.68 -19.55
N GLU A 163 14.26 0.17 -19.44
CA GLU A 163 14.83 -0.24 -18.16
C GLU A 163 14.88 0.95 -17.20
N ALA A 164 15.44 2.08 -17.64
CA ALA A 164 15.50 3.30 -16.83
C ALA A 164 14.11 3.84 -16.45
N GLU A 165 13.15 3.78 -17.38
CA GLU A 165 11.77 4.18 -17.12
C GLU A 165 11.10 3.29 -16.06
N ALA A 166 11.19 1.96 -16.18
CA ALA A 166 10.63 1.01 -15.23
C ALA A 166 11.27 1.17 -13.84
N GLN A 167 12.60 1.33 -13.79
CA GLN A 167 13.34 1.59 -12.56
C GLN A 167 12.85 2.87 -11.87
N SER A 168 12.69 3.96 -12.62
CA SER A 168 12.18 5.22 -12.09
C SER A 168 10.76 5.08 -11.51
N LYS A 169 9.88 4.31 -12.18
CA LYS A 169 8.53 4.03 -11.66
C LYS A 169 8.55 3.21 -10.36
N ILE A 170 9.48 2.27 -10.23
CA ILE A 170 9.66 1.46 -9.01
C ILE A 170 10.13 2.35 -7.86
N ASP A 171 11.16 3.17 -8.07
CA ASP A 171 11.75 4.01 -7.03
C ASP A 171 10.80 5.14 -6.58
N ASN A 172 9.92 5.61 -7.47
CA ASN A 172 8.92 6.65 -7.19
C ASN A 172 7.51 6.08 -7.03
N PHE A 173 7.37 4.79 -6.75
CA PHE A 173 6.06 4.15 -6.61
C PHE A 173 5.24 4.81 -5.49
N GLN A 174 4.07 5.34 -5.83
CA GLN A 174 3.11 5.85 -4.86
C GLN A 174 2.23 4.69 -4.34
N THR A 175 2.24 4.46 -3.03
CA THR A 175 1.39 3.45 -2.36
C THR A 175 -0.12 3.74 -2.50
N HIS A 176 -0.94 2.69 -2.44
CA HIS A 176 -2.40 2.78 -2.28
C HIS A 176 -2.84 2.91 -0.81
N VAL A 177 -1.92 2.76 0.14
CA VAL A 177 -2.13 2.95 1.59
C VAL A 177 -2.24 4.44 1.92
#